data_AF-A0A445LTY5-F1
#
_entry.id   AF-A0A445LTY5-F1
#
_cell.length_a   1.000
_cell.length_b   1.000
_cell.length_c   1.000
_cell.angle_alpha   90.00
_cell.angle_beta   90.00
_cell.angle_gamma   90.00
#
_symmetry.space_group_name_H-M   'P 1'
#
loop_
_entity.id
_entity.type
_entity.pdbx_description
1 polymer ?
#
loop_
_entity_poly.entity_id
_entity_poly.type
_entity_poly.pdbx_seq_one_letter_code
_entity_poly.pdbx_strand_id
1 'polypeptide(L)'
;MSSYSEYFNVDTDVVLIRLISSLNPVAADFFSKIDANPDLYGLIWISTTLVFVLASLGNLATFLMQKHADNSTSWSFDVSYVNVAACSIYGYAIVVPLAYYFFLQYMGSNASLIRFWCLWGYSLTIFIMSSFLLIIPVEFLRWVIILLTGVASASFVALNLRSYIEGNELSVAIIAAFFLQMALAIFIKVWFFP
;
A
#
# COMPACT_ATOMS: atom_id res chain seq x y z
N MET A 1 -3.21 19.80 -25.70
CA MET A 1 -3.75 18.53 -25.17
C MET A 1 -2.63 17.59 -24.71
N SER A 2 -1.62 18.08 -23.97
CA SER A 2 -0.44 17.29 -23.56
C SER A 2 -0.21 17.22 -22.05
N SER A 3 -1.06 17.83 -21.22
CA SER A 3 -0.77 18.01 -19.78
C SER A 3 -0.90 16.76 -18.92
N TYR A 4 -1.54 15.69 -19.42
CA TYR A 4 -1.72 14.43 -18.66
C TYR A 4 -0.81 13.30 -19.16
N SER A 5 -0.30 13.38 -20.38
CA SER A 5 0.52 12.33 -21.00
C SER A 5 1.82 12.07 -20.24
N GLU A 6 2.37 13.09 -19.58
CA GLU A 6 3.64 13.02 -18.87
C GLU A 6 3.56 12.13 -17.61
N TYR A 7 2.39 12.08 -16.95
CA TYR A 7 2.16 11.25 -15.76
C TYR A 7 1.93 9.75 -16.05
N PHE A 8 1.72 9.40 -17.32
CA PHE A 8 1.44 8.03 -17.78
C PHE A 8 2.49 7.49 -18.75
N ASN A 9 3.45 8.31 -19.18
CA ASN A 9 4.54 7.89 -20.06
C ASN A 9 5.77 7.52 -19.22
N VAL A 10 5.69 6.36 -18.55
CA VAL A 10 6.74 5.88 -17.65
C VAL A 10 7.37 4.62 -18.23
N ASP A 11 8.69 4.64 -18.38
CA ASP A 11 9.45 3.45 -18.75
C ASP A 11 9.36 2.38 -17.65
N THR A 12 9.15 1.12 -18.06
CA THR A 12 9.01 -0.03 -17.15
C THR A 12 10.19 -0.16 -16.19
N ASP A 13 11.40 0.19 -16.63
CA ASP A 13 12.63 0.13 -15.83
C ASP A 13 12.59 1.13 -14.66
N VAL A 14 12.01 2.32 -14.87
CA VAL A 14 11.84 3.34 -13.83
C VAL A 14 10.86 2.87 -12.77
N VAL A 15 9.76 2.24 -13.18
CA VAL A 15 8.78 1.65 -12.26
C VAL A 15 9.42 0.56 -11.42
N LEU A 16 10.23 -0.32 -12.01
CA LEU A 16 10.90 -1.41 -11.30
C LEU A 16 11.93 -0.89 -10.28
N ILE A 17 12.72 0.13 -10.63
CA ILE A 17 13.68 0.76 -9.71
C ILE A 17 12.94 1.40 -8.52
N ARG A 18 11.81 2.08 -8.77
CA ARG A 18 10.95 2.66 -7.72
C ARG A 18 10.33 1.59 -6.84
N LEU A 19 9.89 0.48 -7.43
CA LEU A 19 9.32 -0.67 -6.74
C LEU A 19 10.36 -1.31 -5.81
N ILE A 20 11.56 -1.61 -6.32
CA ILE A 20 12.68 -2.14 -5.52
C ILE A 20 13.09 -1.15 -4.42
N SER A 21 13.11 0.15 -4.73
CA SER A 21 13.43 1.19 -3.74
C SER A 21 12.36 1.26 -2.64
N SER A 22 11.08 1.06 -2.97
CA SER A 22 9.99 1.04 -1.99
C SER A 22 10.05 -0.15 -1.02
N LEU A 23 10.70 -1.24 -1.44
CA LEU A 23 10.93 -2.42 -0.62
C LEU A 23 12.13 -2.27 0.33
N ASN A 24 12.99 -1.27 0.12
CA ASN A 24 14.11 -0.96 1.00
C ASN A 24 13.85 0.34 1.76
N PRO A 25 13.26 0.30 2.97
CA PRO A 25 12.96 1.50 3.74
C PRO A 25 14.22 2.28 4.13
N VAL A 26 15.41 1.67 4.14
CA VAL A 26 16.66 2.32 4.60
C VAL A 26 17.28 3.22 3.53
N ALA A 27 16.97 3.01 2.25
CA ALA A 27 17.43 3.87 1.16
C ALA A 27 16.51 5.11 1.06
N ALA A 28 16.77 6.11 1.89
CA ALA A 28 15.99 7.36 2.00
C ALA A 28 16.15 8.31 0.79
N ASP A 29 15.96 7.80 -0.42
CA ASP A 29 16.24 8.49 -1.69
C ASP A 29 15.11 8.30 -2.71
N PHE A 30 13.88 8.07 -2.23
CA PHE A 30 12.74 7.82 -3.11
C PHE A 30 12.10 9.12 -3.61
N PHE A 31 12.08 10.18 -2.78
CA PHE A 31 11.61 11.51 -3.21
C PHE A 31 12.47 12.15 -4.30
N SER A 32 13.81 12.03 -4.21
CA SER A 32 14.73 12.52 -5.25
C SER A 32 14.53 11.79 -6.59
N LYS A 33 14.14 10.50 -6.55
CA LYS A 33 13.81 9.69 -7.73
C LYS A 33 12.42 10.00 -8.31
N ILE A 34 11.50 10.56 -7.52
CA ILE A 34 10.18 11.01 -7.99
C ILE A 34 10.23 12.42 -8.58
N ASP A 35 11.09 13.30 -8.05
CA ASP A 35 11.11 14.72 -8.42
C ASP A 35 11.36 14.99 -9.90
N ALA A 36 12.03 14.07 -10.60
CA ALA A 36 12.24 14.20 -12.04
C ALA A 36 10.99 13.89 -12.89
N ASN A 37 10.11 12.98 -12.44
CA ASN A 37 8.90 12.52 -13.18
C ASN A 37 7.92 11.79 -12.24
N PRO A 38 7.02 12.50 -11.51
CA PRO A 38 6.01 11.87 -10.69
C PRO A 38 5.01 11.10 -11.56
N ASP A 39 4.62 9.89 -11.15
CA ASP A 39 3.69 9.05 -11.92
C ASP A 39 2.44 8.68 -11.14
N LEU A 40 1.31 8.64 -11.84
CA LEU A 40 0.04 8.10 -11.33
C LEU A 40 -0.19 6.65 -11.77
N TYR A 41 0.65 6.16 -12.69
CA TYR A 41 0.60 4.78 -13.16
C TYR A 41 0.82 3.79 -12.00
N GLY A 42 1.82 4.03 -11.15
CA GLY A 42 2.10 3.24 -9.96
C GLY A 42 0.89 3.16 -9.02
N LEU A 43 0.23 4.29 -8.75
CA LEU A 43 -0.98 4.31 -7.92
C LEU A 43 -2.07 3.38 -8.46
N ILE A 44 -2.43 3.53 -9.74
CA ILE A 44 -3.52 2.76 -10.35
C ILE A 44 -3.13 1.29 -10.47
N TRP A 45 -1.93 1.00 -10.98
CA TRP A 45 -1.46 -0.35 -11.25
C TRP A 45 -1.25 -1.16 -9.96
N ILE A 46 -0.55 -0.59 -8.97
CA ILE A 46 -0.26 -1.26 -7.70
C ILE A 46 -1.56 -1.50 -6.93
N SER A 47 -2.44 -0.50 -6.85
CA SER A 47 -3.74 -0.65 -6.17
C SER A 47 -4.59 -1.74 -6.82
N THR A 48 -4.70 -1.73 -8.15
CA THR A 48 -5.49 -2.74 -8.89
C THR A 48 -4.91 -4.15 -8.72
N THR A 49 -3.58 -4.28 -8.79
CA THR A 49 -2.89 -5.55 -8.57
C THR A 49 -3.13 -6.05 -7.15
N LEU A 50 -3.03 -5.17 -6.15
CA LEU A 50 -3.28 -5.54 -4.76
C LEU A 50 -4.73 -5.97 -4.54
N VAL A 51 -5.71 -5.27 -5.11
CA VAL A 51 -7.13 -5.67 -5.04
C VAL A 51 -7.33 -7.09 -5.58
N PHE A 52 -6.78 -7.37 -6.76
CA PHE A 52 -6.88 -8.69 -7.37
C PHE A 52 -6.19 -9.78 -6.54
N VAL A 53 -4.98 -9.49 -6.05
CA VAL A 53 -4.18 -10.42 -5.22
C VAL A 53 -4.88 -10.70 -3.89
N LEU A 54 -5.41 -9.69 -3.20
CA LEU A 54 -6.15 -9.89 -1.95
C LEU A 54 -7.40 -10.73 -2.16
N ALA A 55 -8.17 -10.44 -3.21
CA ALA A 55 -9.40 -11.19 -3.49
C ALA A 55 -9.13 -12.65 -3.87
N SER A 56 -8.13 -12.90 -4.71
CA SER A 56 -7.77 -14.25 -5.18
C SER A 56 -7.06 -15.06 -4.10
N LEU A 57 -6.01 -14.50 -3.48
CA LEU A 57 -5.22 -15.20 -2.47
C LEU A 57 -5.96 -15.33 -1.14
N GLY A 58 -6.82 -14.38 -0.78
CA GLY A 58 -7.68 -14.50 0.38
C GLY A 58 -8.65 -15.66 0.23
N ASN A 59 -9.33 -15.76 -0.92
CA ASN A 59 -10.18 -16.91 -1.24
C ASN A 59 -9.41 -18.25 -1.22
N LEU A 60 -8.19 -18.26 -1.78
CA LEU A 60 -7.32 -19.44 -1.76
C LEU A 60 -6.89 -19.81 -0.33
N ALA A 61 -6.55 -18.84 0.50
CA ALA A 61 -6.16 -19.07 1.90
C ALA A 61 -7.31 -19.69 2.70
N THR A 62 -8.55 -19.19 2.52
CA THR A 62 -9.75 -19.77 3.14
C THR A 62 -10.01 -21.19 2.65
N PHE A 63 -9.85 -21.45 1.35
CA PHE A 63 -9.97 -22.80 0.78
C PHE A 63 -8.97 -23.78 1.41
N LEU A 64 -7.69 -23.38 1.51
CA LEU A 64 -6.63 -24.21 2.09
C LEU A 64 -6.87 -24.49 3.58
N MET A 65 -7.37 -23.50 4.33
CA MET A 65 -7.72 -23.68 5.74
C MET A 65 -8.89 -24.65 5.92
N GLN A 66 -9.95 -24.51 5.13
CA GLN A 66 -11.10 -25.43 5.20
C GLN A 66 -10.69 -26.85 4.82
N LYS A 67 -9.93 -27.02 3.73
CA LYS A 67 -9.42 -28.33 3.31
C LYS A 67 -8.51 -28.98 4.37
N HIS A 68 -7.75 -28.19 5.12
CA HIS A 68 -6.91 -28.71 6.20
C HIS A 68 -7.71 -29.11 7.44
N ALA A 69 -8.80 -28.41 7.74
CA ALA A 69 -9.63 -28.63 8.92
C ALA A 69 -10.70 -29.71 8.74
N ASP A 70 -11.35 -29.79 7.56
CA ASP A 70 -12.47 -30.70 7.34
C ASP A 70 -12.58 -31.11 5.86
N ASN A 71 -12.60 -32.43 5.58
CA ASN A 71 -12.66 -32.96 4.21
C ASN A 71 -14.09 -32.99 3.63
N SER A 72 -15.10 -32.59 4.40
CA SER A 72 -16.52 -32.83 4.11
C SER A 72 -17.31 -31.59 3.66
N THR A 73 -16.74 -30.39 3.75
CA THR A 73 -17.43 -29.13 3.45
C THR A 73 -17.23 -28.66 2.00
N SER A 74 -18.32 -28.31 1.33
CA SER A 74 -18.29 -27.64 0.02
C SER A 74 -17.81 -26.19 0.18
N TRP A 75 -16.56 -25.91 -0.20
CA TRP A 75 -16.07 -24.53 -0.29
C TRP A 75 -16.72 -23.80 -1.47
N SER A 76 -17.07 -22.53 -1.26
CA SER A 76 -17.61 -21.63 -2.28
C SER A 76 -16.77 -20.36 -2.34
N PHE A 77 -16.52 -19.87 -3.55
CA PHE A 77 -15.80 -18.61 -3.77
C PHE A 77 -16.62 -17.42 -3.26
N ASP A 78 -16.03 -16.60 -2.40
CA ASP A 78 -16.66 -15.40 -1.87
C ASP A 78 -16.33 -14.19 -2.76
N VAL A 79 -17.33 -13.78 -3.56
CA VAL A 79 -17.25 -12.62 -4.46
C VAL A 79 -17.16 -11.31 -3.67
N SER A 80 -17.61 -11.28 -2.41
CA SER A 80 -17.52 -10.11 -1.53
C SER A 80 -16.09 -9.64 -1.33
N TYR A 81 -15.11 -10.55 -1.37
CA TYR A 81 -13.69 -10.21 -1.20
C TYR A 81 -13.22 -9.20 -2.25
N VAL A 82 -13.69 -9.30 -3.50
CA VAL A 82 -13.35 -8.35 -4.56
C VAL A 82 -13.89 -6.95 -4.21
N ASN A 83 -15.14 -6.87 -3.75
CA ASN A 83 -15.79 -5.62 -3.43
C ASN A 83 -15.13 -4.94 -2.21
N VAL A 84 -14.90 -5.71 -1.14
CA VAL A 84 -14.23 -5.21 0.07
C VAL A 84 -12.81 -4.74 -0.26
N ALA A 85 -12.04 -5.52 -1.02
CA ALA A 85 -10.68 -5.14 -1.42
C ALA A 85 -10.68 -3.88 -2.26
N ALA A 86 -11.55 -3.80 -3.29
CA ALA A 86 -11.64 -2.62 -4.15
C ALA A 86 -11.98 -1.37 -3.33
N CYS A 87 -13.03 -1.41 -2.52
CA CYS A 87 -13.43 -0.28 -1.70
C CYS A 87 -12.34 0.12 -0.70
N SER A 88 -11.73 -0.83 0.01
CA SER A 88 -10.74 -0.52 1.04
C SER A 88 -9.43 0.02 0.44
N ILE A 89 -8.91 -0.61 -0.62
CA ILE A 89 -7.60 -0.25 -1.19
C ILE A 89 -7.70 1.05 -1.98
N TYR A 90 -8.67 1.20 -2.90
CA TYR A 90 -8.82 2.46 -3.62
C TYR A 90 -9.25 3.60 -2.70
N GLY A 91 -10.14 3.33 -1.73
CA GLY A 91 -10.52 4.29 -0.71
C GLY A 91 -9.31 4.78 0.07
N TYR A 92 -8.49 3.87 0.59
CA TYR A 92 -7.26 4.23 1.31
C TYR A 92 -6.28 5.03 0.43
N ALA A 93 -5.99 4.53 -0.77
CA ALA A 93 -5.00 5.09 -1.67
C ALA A 93 -5.37 6.49 -2.19
N ILE A 94 -6.66 6.83 -2.25
CA ILE A 94 -7.15 8.15 -2.68
C ILE A 94 -7.35 9.08 -1.48
N VAL A 95 -8.08 8.63 -0.46
CA VAL A 95 -8.55 9.48 0.65
C VAL A 95 -7.40 9.88 1.57
N VAL A 96 -6.47 8.96 1.87
CA VAL A 96 -5.38 9.27 2.80
C VAL A 96 -4.42 10.34 2.24
N PRO A 97 -3.89 10.20 1.02
CA PRO A 97 -3.06 11.26 0.41
C PRO A 97 -3.78 12.60 0.29
N LEU A 98 -5.08 12.57 -0.01
CA LEU A 98 -5.90 13.77 -0.12
C LEU A 98 -6.06 14.47 1.24
N ALA A 99 -6.27 13.71 2.32
CA ALA A 99 -6.32 14.25 3.67
C ALA A 99 -4.97 14.88 4.09
N TYR A 100 -3.85 14.23 3.75
CA TYR A 100 -2.50 14.79 3.99
C TYR A 100 -2.27 16.07 3.20
N TYR A 101 -2.70 16.11 1.93
CA TYR A 101 -2.60 17.29 1.09
C TYR A 101 -3.36 18.47 1.71
N PHE A 102 -4.63 18.29 2.10
CA PHE A 102 -5.41 19.36 2.74
C PHE A 102 -4.83 19.78 4.09
N PHE A 103 -4.36 18.83 4.90
CA PHE A 103 -3.70 19.11 6.18
C PHE A 103 -2.48 20.02 5.98
N LEU A 104 -1.58 19.68 5.05
CA LEU A 104 -0.37 20.47 4.79
C LEU A 104 -0.67 21.82 4.11
N GLN A 105 -1.68 21.85 3.24
CA GLN A 105 -2.12 23.09 2.60
C GLN A 105 -2.70 24.07 3.63
N TYR A 106 -3.46 23.57 4.61
CA TYR A 106 -3.97 24.36 5.72
C TYR A 106 -2.85 24.96 6.57
N MET A 107 -1.73 24.24 6.70
CA MET A 107 -0.54 24.70 7.43
C MET A 107 0.39 25.58 6.58
N GLY A 108 0.00 25.92 5.34
CA GLY A 108 0.74 26.85 4.47
C GLY A 108 1.94 26.23 3.74
N SER A 109 2.04 24.89 3.70
CA SER A 109 3.10 24.20 2.94
C SER A 109 2.75 24.09 1.45
N ASN A 110 3.76 24.14 0.57
CA ASN A 110 3.60 23.87 -0.87
C ASN A 110 3.54 22.35 -1.11
N ALA A 111 2.42 21.74 -0.73
CA ALA A 111 2.12 20.33 -0.90
C ALA A 111 1.76 20.01 -2.36
N SER A 112 2.28 18.90 -2.91
CA SER A 112 1.83 18.37 -4.21
C SER A 112 1.02 17.09 -4.01
N LEU A 113 -0.28 17.16 -4.31
CA LEU A 113 -1.19 16.02 -4.22
C LEU A 113 -0.70 14.80 -5.03
N ILE A 114 -0.15 15.05 -6.22
CA ILE A 114 0.37 13.99 -7.11
C ILE A 114 1.55 13.27 -6.45
N ARG A 115 2.45 14.00 -5.77
CA ARG A 115 3.58 13.39 -5.04
C ARG A 115 3.09 12.50 -3.89
N PHE A 116 2.04 12.91 -3.18
CA PHE A 116 1.45 12.08 -2.12
C PHE A 116 0.77 10.83 -2.67
N TRP A 117 -0.01 10.95 -3.75
CA TRP A 117 -0.62 9.81 -4.42
C TRP A 117 0.41 8.80 -4.94
N CYS A 118 1.51 9.29 -5.51
CA CYS A 118 2.64 8.46 -5.92
C CYS A 118 3.25 7.74 -4.70
N LEU A 119 3.63 8.48 -3.65
CA LEU A 119 4.23 7.92 -2.44
C LEU A 119 3.36 6.83 -1.79
N TRP A 120 2.07 7.12 -1.58
CA TRP A 120 1.14 6.16 -0.98
C TRP A 120 0.90 4.97 -1.89
N GLY A 121 0.72 5.18 -3.19
CA GLY A 121 0.59 4.10 -4.17
C GLY A 121 1.76 3.12 -4.10
N TYR A 122 2.99 3.62 -4.09
CA TYR A 122 4.18 2.78 -4.00
C TYR A 122 4.35 2.09 -2.64
N SER A 123 3.89 2.71 -1.55
CA SER A 123 3.90 2.06 -0.23
C SER A 123 3.08 0.76 -0.20
N LEU A 124 2.07 0.63 -1.08
CA LEU A 124 1.22 -0.54 -1.14
C LEU A 124 1.89 -1.78 -1.77
N THR A 125 3.02 -1.59 -2.46
CA THR A 125 3.75 -2.67 -3.15
C THR A 125 4.09 -3.83 -2.23
N ILE A 126 4.58 -3.53 -1.02
CA ILE A 126 5.03 -4.56 -0.09
C ILE A 126 3.88 -5.46 0.37
N PHE A 127 2.64 -4.95 0.39
CA PHE A 127 1.46 -5.75 0.69
C PHE A 127 1.18 -6.79 -0.38
N ILE A 128 1.44 -6.49 -1.66
CA ILE A 128 1.31 -7.47 -2.76
C ILE A 128 2.23 -8.66 -2.48
N MET A 129 3.51 -8.39 -2.21
CA MET A 129 4.50 -9.44 -1.95
C MET A 129 4.16 -10.24 -0.69
N SER A 130 3.74 -9.56 0.37
CA SER A 130 3.35 -10.21 1.63
C SER A 130 2.12 -11.11 1.47
N SER A 131 1.18 -10.76 0.58
CA SER A 131 -0.07 -11.52 0.39
C SER A 131 0.20 -12.95 -0.09
N PHE A 132 1.25 -13.17 -0.89
CA PHE A 132 1.69 -14.52 -1.27
C PHE A 132 2.21 -15.33 -0.08
N LEU A 133 2.93 -14.69 0.84
CA LEU A 133 3.45 -15.33 2.05
C LEU A 133 2.32 -15.64 3.06
N LEU A 134 1.26 -14.82 3.09
CA LEU A 134 0.10 -14.99 3.97
C LEU A 134 -0.80 -16.19 3.62
N ILE A 135 -0.60 -16.82 2.46
CA ILE A 135 -1.34 -18.04 2.08
C ILE A 135 -1.07 -19.17 3.09
N ILE A 136 0.14 -19.24 3.67
CA ILE A 136 0.56 -20.30 4.59
C ILE A 136 -0.45 -20.40 5.75
N PRO A 137 -1.06 -21.57 6.02
CA PRO A 137 -2.11 -21.73 7.03
C PRO A 137 -1.55 -21.84 8.46
N VAL A 138 -0.64 -20.93 8.81
CA VAL A 138 -0.01 -20.84 10.14
C VAL A 138 -0.27 -19.46 10.71
N GLU A 139 -1.18 -19.38 11.68
CA GLU A 139 -1.70 -18.12 12.21
C GLU A 139 -0.62 -17.21 12.81
N PHE A 140 0.29 -17.77 13.60
CA PHE A 140 1.41 -17.02 14.16
C PHE A 140 2.29 -16.39 13.07
N LEU A 141 2.58 -17.15 12.01
CA LEU A 141 3.42 -16.67 10.91
C LEU A 141 2.72 -15.56 10.12
N ARG A 142 1.40 -15.66 9.90
CA ARG A 142 0.61 -14.61 9.24
C ARG A 142 0.67 -13.30 9.99
N TRP A 143 0.50 -13.32 11.32
CA TRP A 143 0.65 -12.12 12.16
C TRP A 143 2.04 -11.51 12.08
N VAL A 144 3.08 -12.33 12.17
CA VAL A 144 4.47 -11.84 12.08
C VAL A 144 4.72 -11.19 10.72
N ILE A 145 4.34 -11.85 9.62
CA ILE A 145 4.52 -11.32 8.26
C ILE A 145 3.80 -9.98 8.12
N ILE A 146 2.50 -9.90 8.44
CA ILE A 146 1.73 -8.68 8.17
C ILE A 146 2.17 -7.51 9.04
N LEU A 147 2.59 -7.75 10.29
CA LEU A 147 3.11 -6.70 11.16
C LEU A 147 4.45 -6.18 10.63
N LEU A 148 5.35 -7.05 10.17
CA LEU A 148 6.60 -6.65 9.53
C LEU A 148 6.34 -5.86 8.23
N THR A 149 5.39 -6.31 7.41
CA THR A 149 4.95 -5.59 6.20
C THR A 149 4.39 -4.20 6.54
N GLY A 150 3.54 -4.10 7.55
CA GLY A 150 2.99 -2.84 8.04
C GLY A 150 4.07 -1.89 8.54
N VAL A 151 5.03 -2.38 9.33
CA VAL A 151 6.16 -1.57 9.82
C VAL A 151 7.04 -1.10 8.67
N ALA A 152 7.33 -1.96 7.70
CA ALA A 152 8.15 -1.61 6.54
C ALA A 152 7.46 -0.56 5.64
N SER A 153 6.17 -0.72 5.35
CA SER A 153 5.37 0.27 4.62
C SER A 153 5.28 1.61 5.38
N ALA A 154 5.00 1.54 6.69
CA ALA A 154 4.96 2.71 7.57
C ALA A 154 6.30 3.46 7.60
N SER A 155 7.41 2.72 7.72
CA SER A 155 8.75 3.29 7.72
C SER A 155 9.08 3.96 6.38
N PHE A 156 8.70 3.33 5.26
CA PHE A 156 8.88 3.91 3.93
C PHE A 156 8.13 5.25 3.79
N VAL A 157 6.86 5.32 4.20
CA VAL A 157 6.10 6.59 4.16
C VAL A 157 6.68 7.61 5.13
N ALA A 158 7.01 7.20 6.36
CA ALA A 158 7.56 8.09 7.38
C ALA A 158 8.89 8.74 6.97
N LEU A 159 9.82 7.95 6.45
CA LEU A 159 11.14 8.44 6.03
C LEU A 159 11.04 9.38 4.85
N ASN A 160 10.13 9.08 3.91
CA ASN A 160 9.85 9.97 2.80
C ASN A 160 9.19 11.27 3.29
N LEU A 161 8.13 11.21 4.11
CA LEU A 161 7.48 12.39 4.66
C LEU A 161 8.46 13.29 5.41
N ARG A 162 9.42 12.71 6.13
CA ARG A 162 10.48 13.43 6.83
C ARG A 162 11.35 14.26 5.89
N SER A 163 11.61 13.78 4.67
CA SER A 163 12.38 14.51 3.67
C SER A 163 11.57 15.61 2.95
N TYR A 164 10.23 15.57 3.05
CA TYR A 164 9.33 16.53 2.38
C TYR A 164 8.87 17.66 3.29
N ILE A 165 8.58 17.35 4.56
CA ILE A 165 8.02 18.29 5.53
C ILE A 165 9.18 18.84 6.39
N GLU A 166 9.25 20.14 6.58
CA GLU A 166 10.17 20.76 7.54
C GLU A 166 9.37 21.34 8.72
N GLY A 167 9.86 21.15 9.96
CA GLY A 167 9.30 21.79 11.15
C GLY A 167 8.61 20.86 12.16
N ASN A 168 7.91 21.46 13.13
CA ASN A 168 7.37 20.78 14.32
C ASN A 168 6.17 19.83 14.01
N GLU A 169 5.48 20.06 12.89
CA GLU A 169 4.29 19.28 12.48
C GLU A 169 4.64 17.92 11.86
N LEU A 170 5.91 17.72 11.53
CA LEU A 170 6.48 16.49 10.98
C LEU A 170 6.22 15.28 11.89
N SER A 171 6.32 15.48 13.21
CA SER A 171 6.08 14.40 14.18
C SER A 171 4.65 13.88 14.13
N VAL A 172 3.66 14.78 14.04
CA VAL A 172 2.24 14.41 13.97
C VAL A 172 1.93 13.69 12.66
N ALA A 173 2.42 14.23 11.54
CA ALA A 173 2.24 13.66 10.21
C ALA A 173 2.85 12.24 10.10
N ILE A 174 4.06 12.03 10.64
CA ILE A 174 4.73 10.73 10.62
C ILE A 174 4.00 9.72 11.52
N ILE A 175 3.62 10.12 12.74
CA ILE A 175 2.91 9.24 13.67
C ILE A 175 1.57 8.80 13.06
N ALA A 176 0.81 9.73 12.49
CA ALA A 176 -0.44 9.42 11.81
C ALA A 176 -0.23 8.46 10.62
N ALA A 177 0.83 8.64 9.83
CA ALA A 177 1.11 7.79 8.68
C ALA A 177 1.45 6.37 9.12
N PHE A 178 2.21 6.24 10.21
CA PHE A 178 2.54 4.95 10.79
C PHE A 178 1.29 4.19 11.22
N PHE A 179 0.40 4.84 11.96
CA PHE A 179 -0.85 4.22 12.40
C PHE A 179 -1.78 3.85 11.24
N LEU A 180 -1.87 4.69 10.20
CA LEU A 180 -2.67 4.40 9.01
C LEU A 180 -2.16 3.16 8.25
N GLN A 181 -0.84 3.05 8.08
CA GLN A 181 -0.22 1.90 7.43
C GLN A 181 -0.37 0.62 8.26
N MET A 182 -0.25 0.73 9.60
CA MET A 182 -0.47 -0.40 10.49
C MET A 182 -1.93 -0.84 10.54
N ALA A 183 -2.86 0.12 10.55
CA ALA A 183 -4.30 -0.15 10.50
C ALA A 183 -4.69 -0.87 9.20
N LEU A 184 -4.14 -0.44 8.06
CA LEU A 184 -4.32 -1.13 6.79
C LEU A 184 -3.75 -2.56 6.84
N ALA A 185 -2.56 -2.74 7.39
CA ALA A 185 -1.95 -4.07 7.53
C ALA A 185 -2.82 -5.02 8.35
N ILE A 186 -3.28 -4.57 9.53
CA ILE A 186 -4.16 -5.36 10.40
C ILE A 186 -5.48 -5.66 9.69
N PHE A 187 -6.07 -4.67 9.01
CA PHE A 187 -7.29 -4.85 8.23
C PHE A 187 -7.12 -5.94 7.16
N ILE A 188 -6.02 -5.90 6.40
CA ILE A 188 -5.72 -6.89 5.36
C ILE A 188 -5.67 -8.31 5.94
N LYS A 189 -4.94 -8.50 7.05
CA LYS A 189 -4.87 -9.83 7.68
C LYS A 189 -6.24 -10.29 8.16
N VAL A 190 -6.95 -9.46 8.93
CA VAL A 190 -8.19 -9.86 9.60
C VAL A 190 -9.30 -10.18 8.58
N TRP A 191 -9.39 -9.45 7.47
CA TRP A 191 -10.45 -9.66 6.47
C TRP A 191 -10.12 -10.71 5.42
N PHE A 192 -8.89 -10.72 4.89
CA PHE A 192 -8.55 -11.57 3.75
C PHE A 192 -7.83 -12.86 4.14
N PHE A 193 -7.09 -12.84 5.26
CA PHE A 193 -6.27 -13.96 5.71
C PHE A 193 -6.60 -14.33 7.17
N PRO A 194 -7.86 -14.72 7.45
CA PRO A 194 -8.32 -15.03 8.80
C PRO A 194 -7.51 -16.15 9.44
#